data_AF-A0A1Y3NQI0-F1
#
_entry.id   AF-A0A1Y3NQI0-F1
#
_cell.length_a   1.000
_cell.length_b   1.000
_cell.length_c   1.000
_cell.angle_alpha   90.00
_cell.angle_beta   90.00
_cell.angle_gamma   90.00
#
_symmetry.space_group_name_H-M   'P 1'
#
loop_
_entity.id
_entity.type
_entity.pdbx_description
1 polymer ?
#
loop_
_entity_poly.entity_id
_entity_poly.type
_entity_poly.pdbx_seq_one_letter_code
_entity_poly.pdbx_strand_id
1 'polypeptide(L)'
;MITKVLVNLLSLALVSAKAVKNTQTAAEYDLPVFNLESGFYEESSVNLKIETSDPDAIIYYTIDGSIPNENSTVYESPITFNNKSLEENILSAYKQIEPSQNFAPIEKINKANVIRAIAKYPNKNNTFSEVVSKTYWVGMNRNSLYGDLLLISLMTDPDNLFDYEKGIYVLGKDYDDWINENPDNIKLNNYLKKANYGRKGKASEVPAFIEYFPAEKNRQGFSDNVGIRIMGAVEVTVTSKKFKKGGFTINGGSMVFNKEYKGLYFKENVLYLTATPAQGRTFKYWKIKNCKFANPNYSVNTNKSKFKKATVGIYPSKGCKVVAYFK
;
A
#
# COMPACT_ATOMS: atom_id res chain seq x y z
N MET A 1 27.34 24.51 -14.33
CA MET A 1 27.72 23.58 -13.23
C MET A 1 26.63 22.54 -13.12
N ILE A 2 27.01 21.27 -13.14
CA ILE A 2 26.15 20.12 -13.46
C ILE A 2 25.25 19.77 -12.27
N THR A 3 23.94 19.90 -12.47
CA THR A 3 22.87 19.48 -11.57
C THR A 3 22.76 17.95 -11.60
N LYS A 4 23.03 17.28 -10.48
CA LYS A 4 22.77 15.84 -10.33
C LYS A 4 21.30 15.64 -9.96
N VAL A 5 20.49 15.26 -10.93
CA VAL A 5 19.13 14.73 -10.72
C VAL A 5 19.27 13.32 -10.16
N LEU A 6 18.85 13.11 -8.90
CA LEU A 6 18.68 11.78 -8.32
C LEU A 6 17.34 11.22 -8.83
N VAL A 7 17.40 10.31 -9.80
CA VAL A 7 16.25 9.50 -10.21
C VAL A 7 16.05 8.39 -9.17
N ASN A 8 15.10 8.57 -8.26
CA ASN A 8 14.58 7.47 -7.46
C ASN A 8 13.68 6.62 -8.37
N LEU A 9 14.22 5.50 -8.84
CA LEU A 9 13.44 4.45 -9.51
C LEU A 9 12.53 3.77 -8.48
N LEU A 10 11.28 4.23 -8.41
CA LEU A 10 10.18 3.41 -7.90
C LEU A 10 9.90 2.35 -8.97
N SER A 11 10.34 1.11 -8.73
CA SER A 11 9.98 -0.01 -9.60
C SER A 11 8.53 -0.42 -9.34
N LEU A 12 7.58 0.32 -9.91
CA LEU A 12 6.26 -0.24 -10.20
C LEU A 12 6.47 -1.33 -11.25
N ALA A 13 6.39 -2.59 -10.83
CA ALA A 13 6.21 -3.70 -11.75
C ALA A 13 4.76 -3.64 -12.29
N LEU A 14 4.49 -2.69 -13.20
CA LEU A 14 3.40 -2.85 -14.15
C LEU A 14 3.76 -4.07 -14.98
N VAL A 15 3.07 -5.18 -14.74
CA VAL A 15 3.08 -6.29 -15.69
C VAL A 15 2.47 -5.71 -16.97
N SER A 16 3.34 -5.31 -17.90
CA SER A 16 2.98 -5.00 -19.27
C SER A 16 2.42 -6.28 -19.89
N ALA A 17 1.12 -6.53 -19.69
CA ALA A 17 0.36 -7.24 -20.68
C ALA A 17 0.51 -6.41 -21.96
N LYS A 18 1.04 -7.01 -23.03
CA LYS A 18 1.00 -6.40 -24.36
C LYS A 18 -0.42 -5.88 -24.55
N ALA A 19 -0.57 -4.60 -24.85
CA ALA A 19 -1.82 -4.06 -25.35
C ALA A 19 -2.19 -4.89 -26.59
N VAL A 20 -3.09 -5.85 -26.40
CA VAL A 20 -3.92 -6.33 -27.50
C VAL A 20 -4.68 -5.08 -27.91
N LYS A 21 -4.45 -4.58 -29.12
CA LYS A 21 -5.38 -3.65 -29.75
C LYS A 21 -6.68 -4.43 -29.91
N ASN A 22 -7.50 -4.44 -28.86
CA ASN A 22 -8.86 -4.86 -28.97
C ASN A 22 -9.57 -3.66 -29.62
N THR A 23 -9.62 -3.65 -30.95
CA THR A 23 -10.67 -2.94 -31.68
C THR A 23 -11.98 -3.69 -31.42
N GLN A 24 -12.43 -3.58 -30.17
CA GLN A 24 -13.81 -3.66 -29.77
C GLN A 24 -14.02 -2.32 -29.08
N THR A 25 -14.82 -1.47 -29.71
CA THR A 25 -15.47 -0.33 -29.07
C THR A 25 -16.05 -0.82 -27.74
N ALA A 26 -15.31 -0.62 -26.65
CA ALA A 26 -15.88 -0.70 -25.32
C ALA A 26 -17.02 0.30 -25.32
N ALA A 27 -18.24 -0.16 -25.05
CA ALA A 27 -19.37 0.71 -24.90
C ALA A 27 -18.96 1.82 -23.92
N GLU A 28 -18.89 3.04 -24.42
CA GLU A 28 -18.82 4.25 -23.63
C GLU A 28 -20.16 4.31 -22.89
N TYR A 29 -20.27 3.55 -21.79
CA TYR A 29 -21.39 3.67 -20.88
C TYR A 29 -21.41 5.12 -20.40
N ASP A 30 -22.60 5.71 -20.30
CA ASP A 30 -22.85 7.12 -19.95
C ASP A 30 -22.42 7.44 -18.50
N LEU A 31 -21.14 7.21 -18.16
CA LEU A 31 -20.58 7.31 -16.82
C LEU A 31 -20.90 8.68 -16.21
N PRO A 32 -21.06 8.78 -14.88
CA PRO A 32 -21.05 10.06 -14.21
C PRO A 32 -19.77 10.85 -14.54
N VAL A 33 -19.92 12.01 -15.16
CA VAL A 33 -18.84 12.94 -15.49
C VAL A 33 -18.86 14.09 -14.50
N PHE A 34 -17.72 14.32 -13.87
CA PHE A 34 -17.51 15.45 -12.97
C PHE A 34 -16.98 16.66 -13.74
N ASN A 35 -17.52 17.86 -13.49
CA ASN A 35 -17.02 19.08 -14.14
C ASN A 35 -15.60 19.49 -13.69
N LEU A 36 -15.14 18.97 -12.56
CA LEU A 36 -13.82 19.24 -11.99
C LEU A 36 -12.97 17.97 -11.97
N GLU A 37 -11.71 18.10 -12.36
CA GLU A 37 -10.74 17.03 -12.22
C GLU A 37 -10.28 16.89 -10.75
N SER A 38 -9.89 15.69 -10.34
CA SER A 38 -9.26 15.49 -9.04
C SER A 38 -8.01 16.34 -8.89
N GLY A 39 -7.78 16.89 -7.71
CA GLY A 39 -6.62 17.73 -7.47
C GLY A 39 -6.71 18.70 -6.30
N PHE A 40 -5.76 19.63 -6.29
CA PHE A 40 -5.66 20.71 -5.32
C PHE A 40 -6.33 21.97 -5.86
N TYR A 41 -7.16 22.57 -5.01
CA TYR A 41 -7.91 23.79 -5.26
C TYR A 41 -7.55 24.75 -4.12
N GLU A 42 -6.98 25.90 -4.48
CA GLU A 42 -6.54 26.89 -3.49
C GLU A 42 -7.71 27.77 -3.02
N GLU A 43 -8.81 27.74 -3.76
CA GLU A 43 -10.07 28.36 -3.41
C GLU A 43 -10.63 27.77 -2.10
N SER A 44 -11.26 28.60 -1.27
CA SER A 44 -11.86 28.17 0.00
C SER A 44 -13.00 27.17 -0.18
N SER A 45 -13.65 27.20 -1.35
CA SER A 45 -14.69 26.28 -1.76
C SER A 45 -14.66 26.01 -3.27
N VAL A 46 -15.19 24.87 -3.67
CA VAL A 46 -15.43 24.51 -5.08
C VAL A 46 -16.84 23.96 -5.26
N ASN A 47 -17.43 24.18 -6.43
CA ASN A 47 -18.75 23.68 -6.78
C ASN A 47 -18.62 22.54 -7.79
N LEU A 48 -18.99 21.34 -7.36
CA LEU A 48 -18.91 20.11 -8.11
C LEU A 48 -20.26 19.76 -8.72
N LYS A 49 -20.26 19.56 -10.03
CA LYS A 49 -21.40 19.09 -10.82
C LYS A 49 -21.12 17.69 -11.34
N ILE A 50 -22.16 16.88 -11.37
CA ILE A 50 -22.14 15.53 -11.94
C ILE A 50 -23.17 15.49 -13.06
N GLU A 51 -22.75 15.05 -14.23
CA GLU A 51 -23.59 14.94 -15.41
C GLU A 51 -23.46 13.54 -16.01
N THR A 52 -24.42 13.15 -16.83
CA THR A 52 -24.40 11.91 -17.60
C THR A 52 -25.10 12.21 -18.93
N SER A 53 -24.68 11.54 -20.00
CA SER A 53 -25.27 11.71 -21.33
C SER A 53 -26.68 11.13 -21.45
N ASP A 54 -27.12 10.32 -20.49
CA ASP A 54 -28.48 9.76 -20.44
C ASP A 54 -29.41 10.63 -19.57
N PRO A 55 -30.41 11.31 -20.14
CA PRO A 55 -31.30 12.20 -19.40
C PRO A 55 -32.24 11.46 -18.42
N ASP A 56 -32.45 10.15 -18.57
CA ASP A 56 -33.29 9.34 -17.67
C ASP A 56 -32.49 8.71 -16.52
N ALA A 57 -31.17 8.89 -16.52
CA ALA A 57 -30.30 8.27 -15.51
C ALA A 57 -30.46 8.93 -14.14
N ILE A 58 -30.42 8.09 -13.10
CA ILE A 58 -30.42 8.52 -11.70
C ILE A 58 -28.99 8.35 -11.17
N ILE A 59 -28.36 9.45 -10.76
CA ILE A 59 -27.01 9.43 -10.20
C ILE A 59 -27.09 9.28 -8.69
N TYR A 60 -26.42 8.26 -8.15
CA TYR A 60 -26.23 8.05 -6.71
C TYR A 60 -24.78 8.33 -6.33
N TYR A 61 -24.54 8.93 -5.17
CA TYR A 61 -23.19 9.24 -4.71
C TYR A 61 -22.98 9.09 -3.21
N THR A 62 -21.71 8.98 -2.83
CA THR A 62 -21.23 8.95 -1.44
C THR A 62 -20.01 9.87 -1.31
N ILE A 63 -19.81 10.45 -0.12
CA ILE A 63 -18.68 11.37 0.18
C ILE A 63 -17.81 10.90 1.35
N ASP A 64 -18.08 9.70 1.85
CA ASP A 64 -17.38 9.02 2.93
C ASP A 64 -16.43 7.91 2.43
N GLY A 65 -16.43 7.65 1.12
CA GLY A 65 -15.62 6.62 0.47
C GLY A 65 -16.31 5.26 0.32
N SER A 66 -17.52 5.08 0.87
CA SER A 66 -18.32 3.86 0.65
C SER A 66 -18.71 3.69 -0.82
N ILE A 67 -19.00 2.46 -1.26
CA ILE A 67 -19.46 2.22 -2.64
C ILE A 67 -20.94 2.66 -2.77
N PRO A 68 -21.27 3.61 -3.68
CA PRO A 68 -22.64 4.06 -3.85
C PRO A 68 -23.54 2.95 -4.39
N ASN A 69 -24.79 2.94 -3.94
CA ASN A 69 -25.85 2.04 -4.39
C ASN A 69 -27.20 2.76 -4.35
N GLU A 70 -28.32 2.05 -4.61
CA GLU A 70 -29.66 2.67 -4.66
C GLU A 70 -30.12 3.30 -3.34
N ASN A 71 -29.51 2.93 -2.20
CA ASN A 71 -29.79 3.53 -0.90
C ASN A 71 -28.90 4.74 -0.59
N SER A 72 -27.96 5.07 -1.48
CA SER A 72 -27.09 6.24 -1.34
C SER A 72 -27.82 7.53 -1.73
N THR A 73 -27.18 8.68 -1.50
CA THR A 73 -27.77 9.98 -1.83
C THR A 73 -27.94 10.15 -3.33
N VAL A 74 -29.13 10.57 -3.76
CA VAL A 74 -29.40 10.94 -5.16
C VAL A 74 -28.83 12.33 -5.43
N TYR A 75 -28.13 12.48 -6.55
CA TYR A 75 -27.62 13.78 -6.99
C TYR A 75 -28.74 14.59 -7.67
N GLU A 76 -29.17 15.67 -7.01
CA GLU A 76 -30.22 16.57 -7.51
C GLU A 76 -29.71 17.99 -7.77
N SER A 77 -28.59 18.37 -7.16
CA SER A 77 -28.02 19.72 -7.28
C SER A 77 -26.50 19.72 -7.04
N PRO A 78 -25.78 20.75 -7.51
CA PRO A 78 -24.33 20.81 -7.36
C PRO A 78 -23.85 20.77 -5.91
N ILE A 79 -22.78 20.02 -5.66
CA ILE A 79 -22.22 19.79 -4.33
C ILE A 79 -21.14 20.84 -4.06
N THR A 80 -21.18 21.50 -2.90
CA THR A 80 -20.12 22.42 -2.49
C THR A 80 -19.12 21.70 -1.58
N PHE A 81 -17.87 21.63 -2.00
CA PHE A 81 -16.77 21.16 -1.16
C PHE A 81 -15.98 22.34 -0.60
N ASN A 82 -15.64 22.24 0.69
CA ASN A 82 -14.82 23.20 1.42
C ASN A 82 -13.57 22.50 1.98
N ASN A 83 -12.65 23.27 2.53
CA ASN A 83 -11.56 22.70 3.32
C ASN A 83 -12.12 22.01 4.58
N LYS A 84 -11.87 20.71 4.74
CA LYS A 84 -12.32 19.93 5.89
C LYS A 84 -11.21 19.53 6.88
N SER A 85 -10.05 20.17 6.82
CA SER A 85 -8.93 19.89 7.73
C SER A 85 -9.33 20.02 9.20
N LEU A 86 -10.22 20.96 9.54
CA LEU A 86 -10.66 21.21 10.92
C LEU A 86 -11.73 20.22 11.43
N GLU A 87 -12.32 19.40 10.56
CA GLU A 87 -13.29 18.37 10.96
C GLU A 87 -12.64 17.27 11.79
N GLU A 88 -13.45 16.56 12.59
CA GLU A 88 -13.01 15.44 13.41
C GLU A 88 -12.27 14.36 12.60
N ASN A 89 -11.25 13.78 13.23
CA ASN A 89 -10.55 12.63 12.66
C ASN A 89 -11.45 11.41 12.83
N ILE A 90 -11.91 10.83 11.72
CA ILE A 90 -12.75 9.63 11.74
C ILE A 90 -11.87 8.39 11.53
N LEU A 91 -11.48 8.12 10.28
CA LEU A 91 -10.71 6.92 9.93
C LEU A 91 -9.28 6.94 10.52
N SER A 92 -8.63 8.09 10.56
CA SER A 92 -7.30 8.23 11.15
C SER A 92 -7.29 8.10 12.68
N ALA A 93 -8.45 8.25 13.33
CA ALA A 93 -8.59 8.06 14.79
C ALA A 93 -9.02 6.64 15.17
N TYR A 94 -9.11 5.72 14.20
CA TYR A 94 -9.56 4.36 14.45
C TYR A 94 -8.58 3.60 15.36
N LYS A 95 -9.09 3.02 16.46
CA LYS A 95 -8.26 2.50 17.55
C LYS A 95 -8.02 0.99 17.49
N GLN A 96 -8.88 0.22 16.82
CA GLN A 96 -8.78 -1.25 16.82
C GLN A 96 -7.77 -1.79 15.78
N ILE A 97 -6.67 -1.07 15.56
CA ILE A 97 -5.58 -1.48 14.66
C ILE A 97 -4.39 -2.07 15.42
N GLU A 98 -4.25 -1.75 16.72
CA GLU A 98 -3.18 -2.26 17.57
C GLU A 98 -3.71 -2.43 19.02
N PRO A 99 -3.36 -3.54 19.71
CA PRO A 99 -3.99 -3.94 20.98
C PRO A 99 -3.47 -3.26 22.27
N SER A 100 -2.49 -2.37 22.20
CA SER A 100 -1.71 -1.85 23.33
C SER A 100 -1.29 -0.38 23.22
N GLN A 101 -1.24 0.19 22.02
CA GLN A 101 -0.80 1.53 21.71
C GLN A 101 -1.86 2.25 20.88
N ASN A 102 -2.10 3.50 21.22
CA ASN A 102 -2.96 4.38 20.45
C ASN A 102 -2.12 5.25 19.52
N PHE A 103 -2.29 5.06 18.22
CA PHE A 103 -1.63 5.85 17.18
C PHE A 103 -2.54 6.91 16.56
N ALA A 104 -3.75 7.11 17.09
CA ALA A 104 -4.65 8.14 16.62
C ALA A 104 -3.97 9.53 16.73
N PRO A 105 -3.97 10.33 15.65
CA PRO A 105 -3.48 11.69 15.71
C PRO A 105 -4.27 12.49 16.75
N ILE A 106 -3.55 13.16 17.65
CA ILE A 106 -4.13 14.05 18.67
C ILE A 106 -4.66 15.32 18.00
N GLU A 107 -3.96 15.80 16.97
CA GLU A 107 -4.31 16.99 16.23
C GLU A 107 -5.18 16.67 15.01
N LYS A 108 -5.94 17.68 14.57
CA LYS A 108 -6.65 17.64 13.30
C LYS A 108 -5.64 17.58 12.15
N ILE A 109 -5.89 16.69 11.20
CA ILE A 109 -5.01 16.52 10.03
C ILE A 109 -5.63 17.14 8.77
N ASN A 110 -4.78 17.39 7.78
CA ASN A 110 -5.22 17.74 6.44
C ASN A 110 -6.02 16.59 5.82
N LYS A 111 -7.16 16.92 5.22
CA LYS A 111 -8.13 15.95 4.68
C LYS A 111 -8.57 16.35 3.27
N ALA A 112 -8.62 15.39 2.37
CA ALA A 112 -9.24 15.57 1.07
C ALA A 112 -10.73 15.28 1.12
N ASN A 113 -11.54 16.03 0.39
CA ASN A 113 -12.88 15.62 0.02
C ASN A 113 -12.78 14.45 -0.96
N VAL A 114 -13.63 13.45 -0.78
CA VAL A 114 -13.71 12.28 -1.65
C VAL A 114 -15.15 12.16 -2.11
N ILE A 115 -15.35 11.65 -3.32
CA ILE A 115 -16.66 11.34 -3.84
C ILE A 115 -16.59 10.11 -4.73
N ARG A 116 -17.64 9.29 -4.65
CA ARG A 116 -17.90 8.19 -5.57
C ARG A 116 -19.30 8.35 -6.13
N ALA A 117 -19.46 8.19 -7.43
CA ALA A 117 -20.75 8.27 -8.10
C ALA A 117 -20.99 7.07 -9.00
N ILE A 118 -22.26 6.67 -9.10
CA ILE A 118 -22.75 5.62 -10.00
C ILE A 118 -24.06 6.09 -10.63
N ALA A 119 -24.25 5.84 -11.92
CA ALA A 119 -25.51 6.10 -12.61
C ALA A 119 -26.31 4.81 -12.74
N LYS A 120 -27.61 4.87 -12.39
CA LYS A 120 -28.61 3.85 -12.70
C LYS A 120 -29.37 4.29 -13.94
N TYR A 121 -29.61 3.36 -14.87
CA TYR A 121 -30.30 3.63 -16.13
C TYR A 121 -31.63 2.86 -16.19
N PRO A 122 -32.76 3.46 -15.76
CA PRO A 122 -34.08 2.83 -15.82
C PRO A 122 -34.47 2.40 -17.24
N ASN A 123 -34.14 3.24 -18.23
CA ASN A 123 -34.37 2.99 -19.66
C ASN A 123 -33.46 1.88 -20.26
N LYS A 124 -32.44 1.41 -19.53
CA LYS A 124 -31.53 0.33 -19.93
C LYS A 124 -31.59 -0.83 -18.94
N ASN A 125 -32.81 -1.35 -18.71
CA ASN A 125 -33.08 -2.51 -17.83
C ASN A 125 -32.59 -2.32 -16.39
N ASN A 126 -32.63 -1.10 -15.85
CA ASN A 126 -32.12 -0.78 -14.51
C ASN A 126 -30.64 -1.18 -14.30
N THR A 127 -29.83 -1.11 -15.36
CA THR A 127 -28.38 -1.35 -15.25
C THR A 127 -27.68 -0.19 -14.55
N PHE A 128 -26.47 -0.46 -14.07
CA PHE A 128 -25.61 0.53 -13.44
C PHE A 128 -24.35 0.77 -14.27
N SER A 129 -23.84 2.01 -14.20
CA SER A 129 -22.50 2.36 -14.66
C SER A 129 -21.44 1.71 -13.77
N GLU A 130 -20.17 1.78 -14.20
CA GLU A 130 -19.07 1.66 -13.24
C GLU A 130 -19.06 2.84 -12.26
N VAL A 131 -18.43 2.65 -11.11
CA VAL A 131 -18.25 3.71 -10.12
C VAL A 131 -17.14 4.66 -10.56
N VAL A 132 -17.43 5.95 -10.63
CA VAL A 132 -16.43 7.00 -10.88
C VAL A 132 -16.08 7.66 -9.55
N SER A 133 -14.79 7.71 -9.23
CA SER A 133 -14.29 8.26 -7.96
C SER A 133 -13.38 9.47 -8.20
N LYS A 134 -13.43 10.46 -7.30
CA LYS A 134 -12.59 11.67 -7.35
C LYS A 134 -12.13 12.12 -5.96
N THR A 135 -10.96 12.77 -5.91
CA THR A 135 -10.34 13.32 -4.69
C THR A 135 -10.03 14.81 -4.87
N TYR A 136 -10.44 15.65 -3.92
CA TYR A 136 -10.28 17.11 -3.95
C TYR A 136 -9.69 17.66 -2.64
N TRP A 137 -8.52 18.30 -2.71
CA TRP A 137 -7.95 19.08 -1.61
C TRP A 137 -8.33 20.55 -1.80
N VAL A 138 -9.39 20.98 -1.12
CA VAL A 138 -9.96 22.33 -1.26
C VAL A 138 -9.40 23.25 -0.18
N GLY A 139 -9.12 24.50 -0.52
CA GLY A 139 -8.46 25.48 0.32
C GLY A 139 -7.04 25.08 0.71
N MET A 140 -6.33 24.35 -0.17
CA MET A 140 -5.00 23.81 0.12
C MET A 140 -4.04 24.05 -1.03
N ASN A 141 -2.85 24.58 -0.69
CA ASN A 141 -1.75 24.71 -1.64
C ASN A 141 -0.85 23.47 -1.59
N ARG A 142 -0.79 22.72 -2.70
CA ARG A 142 0.00 21.50 -2.82
C ARG A 142 1.49 21.73 -2.56
N ASN A 143 2.06 22.79 -3.13
CA ASN A 143 3.49 23.06 -3.05
C ASN A 143 3.91 23.35 -1.61
N SER A 144 3.11 24.12 -0.87
CA SER A 144 3.34 24.38 0.55
C SER A 144 3.27 23.13 1.41
N LEU A 145 2.40 22.17 1.08
CA LEU A 145 2.19 20.95 1.87
C LEU A 145 3.16 19.82 1.50
N TYR A 146 3.48 19.67 0.22
CA TYR A 146 4.11 18.46 -0.32
C TYR A 146 5.28 18.73 -1.29
N GLY A 147 5.56 19.98 -1.64
CA GLY A 147 6.67 20.33 -2.53
C GLY A 147 6.65 19.56 -3.86
N ASP A 148 7.78 18.95 -4.21
CA ASP A 148 7.98 18.15 -5.42
C ASP A 148 7.63 16.67 -5.26
N LEU A 149 7.10 16.25 -4.10
CA LEU A 149 6.73 14.86 -3.87
C LEU A 149 5.58 14.43 -4.80
N LEU A 150 5.67 13.23 -5.35
CA LEU A 150 4.51 12.57 -5.95
C LEU A 150 3.48 12.22 -4.86
N LEU A 151 2.20 12.26 -5.20
CA LEU A 151 1.13 11.89 -4.28
C LEU A 151 0.29 10.75 -4.86
N ILE A 152 -0.16 9.86 -3.98
CA ILE A 152 -1.07 8.78 -4.31
C ILE A 152 -2.28 8.89 -3.38
N SER A 153 -3.47 9.00 -3.95
CA SER A 153 -4.72 8.77 -3.23
C SER A 153 -5.12 7.31 -3.40
N LEU A 154 -5.44 6.64 -2.30
CA LEU A 154 -6.02 5.30 -2.29
C LEU A 154 -7.39 5.39 -1.63
N MET A 155 -8.43 5.01 -2.37
CA MET A 155 -9.81 5.06 -1.92
C MET A 155 -10.40 3.66 -1.97
N THR A 156 -10.96 3.21 -0.85
CA THR A 156 -11.68 1.95 -0.74
C THR A 156 -12.90 2.17 0.12
N ASP A 157 -13.88 1.28 -0.01
CA ASP A 157 -14.93 1.20 0.99
C ASP A 157 -14.28 1.09 2.39
N PRO A 158 -14.64 1.93 3.37
CA PRO A 158 -14.04 1.90 4.71
C PRO A 158 -14.12 0.52 5.37
N ASP A 159 -15.18 -0.24 5.12
CA ASP A 159 -15.35 -1.60 5.65
C ASP A 159 -14.24 -2.54 5.20
N ASN A 160 -13.72 -2.36 3.98
CA ASN A 160 -12.62 -3.18 3.49
C ASN A 160 -11.37 -3.06 4.38
N LEU A 161 -11.20 -1.93 5.07
CA LEU A 161 -10.10 -1.71 6.01
C LEU A 161 -10.52 -2.01 7.45
N PHE A 162 -11.71 -1.57 7.86
CA PHE A 162 -12.07 -1.41 9.27
C PHE A 162 -13.24 -2.26 9.78
N ASP A 163 -13.88 -3.05 8.91
CA ASP A 163 -14.91 -3.98 9.35
C ASP A 163 -14.34 -5.05 10.29
N TYR A 164 -15.10 -5.42 11.31
CA TYR A 164 -14.68 -6.39 12.31
C TYR A 164 -14.37 -7.76 11.71
N GLU A 165 -15.20 -8.23 10.77
CA GLU A 165 -15.07 -9.57 10.20
C GLU A 165 -14.14 -9.59 8.99
N LYS A 166 -14.32 -8.68 8.03
CA LYS A 166 -13.63 -8.70 6.72
C LYS A 166 -12.51 -7.66 6.59
N GLY A 167 -12.47 -6.64 7.46
CA GLY A 167 -11.52 -5.53 7.37
C GLY A 167 -10.08 -6.00 7.43
N ILE A 168 -9.24 -5.56 6.48
CA ILE A 168 -7.86 -6.02 6.34
C ILE A 168 -6.85 -5.22 7.18
N TYR A 169 -7.27 -4.17 7.87
CA TYR A 169 -6.38 -3.27 8.62
C TYR A 169 -6.76 -3.14 10.10
N VAL A 170 -7.39 -4.17 10.66
CA VAL A 170 -7.83 -4.20 12.06
C VAL A 170 -7.38 -5.45 12.79
N LEU A 171 -7.43 -5.40 14.12
CA LEU A 171 -7.38 -6.57 14.99
C LEU A 171 -8.46 -7.56 14.58
N GLY A 172 -9.71 -7.11 14.66
CA GLY A 172 -10.90 -7.79 14.15
C GLY A 172 -11.12 -9.20 14.74
N LYS A 173 -11.99 -9.94 14.07
CA LYS A 173 -12.40 -11.30 14.46
C LYS A 173 -11.23 -12.25 14.69
N ASP A 174 -10.19 -12.22 13.87
CA ASP A 174 -9.06 -13.14 14.00
C ASP A 174 -8.26 -12.90 15.29
N TYR A 175 -8.23 -11.67 15.81
CA TYR A 175 -7.60 -11.36 17.10
C TYR A 175 -8.44 -11.88 18.25
N ASP A 176 -9.74 -11.58 18.25
CA ASP A 176 -10.64 -12.00 19.32
C ASP A 176 -10.77 -13.53 19.40
N ASP A 177 -10.91 -14.21 18.26
CA ASP A 177 -10.90 -15.68 18.20
C ASP A 177 -9.59 -16.24 18.78
N TRP A 178 -8.44 -15.63 18.44
CA TRP A 178 -7.14 -16.06 18.95
C TRP A 178 -6.96 -15.83 20.46
N ILE A 179 -7.51 -14.75 21.02
CA ILE A 179 -7.54 -14.53 22.47
C ILE A 179 -8.47 -15.55 23.15
N ASN A 180 -9.62 -15.86 22.55
CA ASN A 180 -10.58 -16.83 23.08
C ASN A 180 -10.01 -18.26 23.08
N GLU A 181 -9.19 -18.63 22.10
CA GLU A 181 -8.47 -19.92 22.06
C GLU A 181 -7.51 -20.09 23.25
N ASN A 182 -6.82 -19.02 23.66
CA ASN A 182 -5.96 -19.02 24.83
C ASN A 182 -5.85 -17.60 25.42
N PRO A 183 -6.50 -17.32 26.56
CA PRO A 183 -6.47 -16.00 27.19
C PRO A 183 -5.07 -15.47 27.55
N ASP A 184 -4.07 -16.35 27.74
CA ASP A 184 -2.69 -15.92 28.00
C ASP A 184 -2.03 -15.24 26.78
N ASN A 185 -2.63 -15.35 25.59
CA ASN A 185 -2.16 -14.68 24.37
C ASN A 185 -2.10 -13.15 24.53
N ILE A 186 -2.92 -12.57 25.42
CA ILE A 186 -2.88 -11.13 25.70
C ILE A 186 -1.52 -10.66 26.26
N LYS A 187 -0.80 -11.56 26.94
CA LYS A 187 0.51 -11.31 27.55
C LYS A 187 1.67 -11.43 26.56
N LEU A 188 1.41 -11.94 25.35
CA LEU A 188 2.45 -12.10 24.34
C LEU A 188 2.88 -10.74 23.79
N ASN A 189 4.15 -10.69 23.36
CA ASN A 189 4.69 -9.54 22.66
C ASN A 189 3.86 -9.20 21.43
N ASN A 190 3.71 -7.91 21.10
CA ASN A 190 2.84 -7.45 20.01
C ASN A 190 3.12 -8.10 18.65
N TYR A 191 4.38 -8.42 18.33
CA TYR A 191 4.73 -9.08 17.06
C TYR A 191 4.22 -10.52 16.93
N LEU A 192 3.81 -11.15 18.04
CA LEU A 192 3.22 -12.49 18.05
C LEU A 192 1.69 -12.46 17.94
N LYS A 193 1.08 -11.28 18.08
CA LYS A 193 -0.37 -11.14 18.09
C LYS A 193 -0.95 -11.37 16.69
N LYS A 194 -2.01 -12.18 16.62
CA LYS A 194 -2.73 -12.50 15.37
C LYS A 194 -3.92 -11.58 15.22
N ALA A 195 -4.25 -11.23 13.99
CA ALA A 195 -5.30 -10.25 13.66
C ALA A 195 -5.71 -10.38 12.19
N ASN A 196 -6.78 -9.69 11.77
CA ASN A 196 -7.24 -9.72 10.39
C ASN A 196 -6.16 -9.22 9.41
N TYR A 197 -5.37 -8.21 9.79
CA TYR A 197 -4.22 -7.76 8.99
C TYR A 197 -3.11 -8.83 8.82
N GLY A 198 -3.19 -9.91 9.58
CA GLY A 198 -2.36 -11.10 9.47
C GLY A 198 -2.75 -12.05 8.34
N ARG A 199 -3.94 -11.90 7.74
CA ARG A 199 -4.45 -12.73 6.64
C ARG A 199 -3.55 -12.70 5.41
N LYS A 200 -3.67 -13.71 4.55
CA LYS A 200 -2.75 -13.93 3.43
C LYS A 200 -3.50 -14.39 2.18
N GLY A 201 -2.87 -14.15 1.04
CA GLY A 201 -3.33 -14.65 -0.26
C GLY A 201 -4.37 -13.75 -0.90
N LYS A 202 -4.96 -14.23 -2.00
CA LYS A 202 -5.96 -13.49 -2.78
C LYS A 202 -7.24 -13.19 -1.99
N ALA A 203 -7.58 -14.05 -1.02
CA ALA A 203 -8.75 -13.86 -0.17
C ALA A 203 -8.63 -12.65 0.79
N SER A 204 -7.42 -12.12 1.00
CA SER A 204 -7.19 -10.91 1.81
C SER A 204 -6.95 -9.67 0.94
N GLU A 205 -7.31 -9.73 -0.34
CA GLU A 205 -7.21 -8.62 -1.29
C GLU A 205 -8.59 -7.99 -1.46
N VAL A 206 -8.65 -6.67 -1.26
CA VAL A 206 -9.90 -5.89 -1.32
C VAL A 206 -9.82 -4.87 -2.45
N PRO A 207 -10.95 -4.54 -3.11
CA PRO A 207 -10.96 -3.57 -4.19
C PRO A 207 -10.70 -2.17 -3.66
N ALA A 208 -9.94 -1.39 -4.43
CA ALA A 208 -9.66 0.01 -4.18
C ALA A 208 -9.55 0.76 -5.52
N PHE A 209 -9.56 2.09 -5.43
CA PHE A 209 -9.32 3.01 -6.52
C PHE A 209 -8.05 3.78 -6.20
N ILE A 210 -7.15 3.88 -7.17
CA ILE A 210 -5.91 4.64 -7.05
C ILE A 210 -5.98 5.89 -7.92
N GLU A 211 -5.50 7.00 -7.39
CA GLU A 211 -5.21 8.20 -8.16
C GLU A 211 -3.76 8.60 -7.93
N TYR A 212 -3.03 8.77 -9.04
CA TYR A 212 -1.66 9.24 -9.02
C TYR A 212 -1.62 10.72 -9.41
N PHE A 213 -0.93 11.52 -8.59
CA PHE A 213 -0.68 12.93 -8.84
C PHE A 213 0.82 13.14 -9.05
N PRO A 214 1.25 13.50 -10.27
CA PRO A 214 2.65 13.75 -10.57
C PRO A 214 3.26 14.84 -9.68
N ALA A 215 4.60 14.83 -9.57
CA ALA A 215 5.36 15.89 -8.92
C ALA A 215 4.96 17.27 -9.48
N GLU A 216 4.84 18.26 -8.59
CA GLU A 216 4.53 19.67 -8.90
C GLU A 216 3.19 19.94 -9.63
N LYS A 217 2.41 18.91 -9.96
CA LYS A 217 1.11 19.06 -10.63
C LYS A 217 -0.04 19.04 -9.63
N ASN A 218 -0.89 20.07 -9.68
CA ASN A 218 -2.12 20.17 -8.88
C ASN A 218 -3.25 19.27 -9.38
N ARG A 219 -3.05 18.52 -10.47
CA ARG A 219 -4.07 17.68 -11.10
C ARG A 219 -3.61 16.24 -11.19
N GLN A 220 -4.60 15.35 -11.22
CA GLN A 220 -4.41 13.93 -11.40
C GLN A 220 -3.66 13.62 -12.70
N GLY A 221 -2.74 12.65 -12.65
CA GLY A 221 -2.05 12.11 -13.82
C GLY A 221 -2.77 10.89 -14.39
N PHE A 222 -3.01 9.86 -13.58
CA PHE A 222 -3.81 8.70 -13.96
C PHE A 222 -4.63 8.18 -12.78
N SER A 223 -5.63 7.37 -13.07
CA SER A 223 -6.36 6.56 -12.08
C SER A 223 -6.61 5.17 -12.60
N ASP A 224 -6.82 4.23 -11.68
CA ASP A 224 -7.24 2.88 -12.03
C ASP A 224 -7.97 2.19 -10.86
N ASN A 225 -8.72 1.14 -11.16
CA ASN A 225 -9.21 0.21 -10.17
C ASN A 225 -8.11 -0.82 -9.85
N VAL A 226 -7.85 -1.05 -8.57
CA VAL A 226 -6.76 -1.92 -8.09
C VAL A 226 -7.23 -2.82 -6.95
N GLY A 227 -6.48 -3.89 -6.70
CA GLY A 227 -6.59 -4.67 -5.47
C GLY A 227 -5.51 -4.25 -4.47
N ILE A 228 -5.89 -4.08 -3.21
CA ILE A 228 -4.95 -3.80 -2.10
C ILE A 228 -5.00 -4.91 -1.05
N ARG A 229 -3.87 -5.18 -0.41
CA ARG A 229 -3.77 -6.12 0.71
C ARG A 229 -2.63 -5.74 1.64
N ILE A 230 -2.75 -6.09 2.92
CA ILE A 230 -1.66 -5.91 3.89
C ILE A 230 -0.60 -6.99 3.71
N MET A 231 0.61 -6.56 3.36
CA MET A 231 1.77 -7.44 3.21
C MET A 231 2.58 -7.44 4.49
N GLY A 232 2.40 -8.49 5.29
CA GLY A 232 3.19 -8.72 6.49
C GLY A 232 4.63 -9.11 6.16
N ALA A 233 5.54 -8.77 7.09
CA ALA A 233 6.93 -9.18 7.03
C ALA A 233 7.09 -10.71 7.09
N VAL A 234 8.22 -11.22 6.62
CA VAL A 234 8.63 -12.61 6.75
C VAL A 234 9.84 -12.73 7.66
N GLU A 235 9.88 -13.80 8.45
CA GLU A 235 11.07 -14.13 9.23
C GLU A 235 12.21 -14.53 8.29
N VAL A 236 13.37 -13.93 8.53
CA VAL A 236 14.66 -14.30 7.93
C VAL A 236 15.57 -14.80 9.02
N THR A 237 16.18 -15.97 8.81
CA THR A 237 17.24 -16.49 9.67
C THR A 237 18.59 -16.37 8.97
N VAL A 238 19.58 -15.76 9.61
CA VAL A 238 20.97 -15.68 9.12
C VAL A 238 21.89 -16.38 10.12
N THR A 239 22.81 -17.22 9.64
CA THR A 239 23.73 -17.98 10.49
C THR A 239 25.15 -17.96 9.94
N SER A 240 26.14 -18.22 10.80
CA SER A 240 27.53 -18.45 10.39
C SER A 240 27.91 -19.91 10.56
N LYS A 241 28.41 -20.55 9.49
CA LYS A 241 28.89 -21.93 9.56
C LYS A 241 30.23 -21.96 10.28
N LYS A 242 30.27 -22.66 11.43
CA LYS A 242 31.41 -22.71 12.36
C LYS A 242 31.74 -21.31 12.89
N PHE A 243 30.89 -20.82 13.80
CA PHE A 243 30.90 -19.46 14.37
C PHE A 243 32.27 -18.88 14.79
N LYS A 244 33.24 -19.73 15.14
CA LYS A 244 34.62 -19.31 15.46
C LYS A 244 35.40 -18.76 14.26
N LYS A 245 34.95 -19.00 13.02
CA LYS A 245 35.68 -18.62 11.79
C LYS A 245 35.29 -17.26 11.23
N GLY A 246 34.22 -16.65 11.73
CA GLY A 246 33.72 -15.37 11.25
C GLY A 246 32.25 -15.17 11.58
N GLY A 247 31.79 -13.94 11.44
CA GLY A 247 30.42 -13.51 11.66
C GLY A 247 29.87 -12.69 10.50
N PHE A 248 28.83 -11.93 10.75
CA PHE A 248 28.19 -11.08 9.75
C PHE A 248 27.49 -9.89 10.39
N THR A 249 27.26 -8.84 9.60
CA THR A 249 26.42 -7.71 9.95
C THR A 249 25.17 -7.67 9.07
N ILE A 250 24.15 -6.97 9.56
CA ILE A 250 22.83 -6.83 8.95
C ILE A 250 22.59 -5.36 8.61
N ASN A 251 22.15 -5.06 7.38
CA ASN A 251 21.80 -3.71 6.90
C ASN A 251 22.85 -2.63 7.18
N GLY A 252 24.14 -2.99 7.12
CA GLY A 252 25.24 -2.04 7.39
C GLY A 252 25.39 -1.64 8.87
N GLY A 253 24.68 -2.31 9.78
CA GLY A 253 24.82 -2.08 11.22
C GLY A 253 26.20 -2.48 11.76
N SER A 254 26.55 -1.94 12.93
CA SER A 254 27.84 -2.18 13.60
C SER A 254 27.91 -3.51 14.35
N MET A 255 26.77 -4.08 14.73
CA MET A 255 26.71 -5.34 15.49
C MET A 255 27.09 -6.55 14.62
N VAL A 256 28.08 -7.31 15.07
CA VAL A 256 28.54 -8.55 14.41
C VAL A 256 27.91 -9.77 15.08
N PHE A 257 27.12 -10.52 14.32
CA PHE A 257 26.55 -11.80 14.74
C PHE A 257 27.46 -12.94 14.31
N ASN A 258 27.86 -13.81 15.24
CA ASN A 258 28.73 -14.94 14.95
C ASN A 258 28.01 -16.30 14.96
N LYS A 259 26.81 -16.41 15.52
CA LYS A 259 26.03 -17.66 15.56
C LYS A 259 24.79 -17.59 14.69
N GLU A 260 23.79 -16.83 15.12
CA GLU A 260 22.48 -16.71 14.48
C GLU A 260 21.91 -15.30 14.67
N TYR A 261 21.11 -14.88 13.71
CA TYR A 261 20.21 -13.73 13.77
C TYR A 261 18.85 -14.13 13.19
N LYS A 262 17.76 -13.65 13.82
CA LYS A 262 16.40 -13.72 13.29
C LYS A 262 15.78 -12.32 13.28
N GLY A 263 15.09 -11.99 12.20
CA GLY A 263 14.39 -10.71 12.08
C GLY A 263 13.23 -10.79 11.09
N LEU A 264 12.30 -9.87 11.21
CA LEU A 264 11.16 -9.71 10.31
C LEU A 264 11.51 -8.69 9.21
N TYR A 265 11.31 -9.07 7.95
CA TYR A 265 11.57 -8.22 6.80
C TYR A 265 10.43 -8.25 5.79
N PHE A 266 10.09 -7.09 5.23
CA PHE A 266 9.19 -7.01 4.08
C PHE A 266 9.84 -7.66 2.85
N LYS A 267 9.05 -8.41 2.08
CA LYS A 267 9.55 -9.19 0.92
C LYS A 267 10.04 -8.29 -0.22
N GLU A 268 9.54 -7.08 -0.24
CA GLU A 268 9.79 -6.01 -1.20
C GLU A 268 11.12 -5.30 -0.91
N ASN A 269 11.60 -5.36 0.34
CA ASN A 269 12.81 -4.69 0.77
C ASN A 269 14.03 -5.62 0.67
N VAL A 270 15.14 -5.06 0.16
CA VAL A 270 16.41 -5.76 0.12
C VAL A 270 17.03 -5.77 1.52
N LEU A 271 17.30 -6.97 2.04
CA LEU A 271 18.11 -7.16 3.24
C LEU A 271 19.58 -7.27 2.85
N TYR A 272 20.43 -6.38 3.37
CA TYR A 272 21.87 -6.41 3.11
C TYR A 272 22.61 -7.18 4.20
N LEU A 273 23.53 -8.05 3.79
CA LEU A 273 24.36 -8.86 4.66
C LEU A 273 25.83 -8.66 4.30
N THR A 274 26.69 -8.45 5.29
CA THR A 274 28.14 -8.34 5.08
C THR A 274 28.87 -9.36 5.95
N ALA A 275 29.74 -10.17 5.34
CA ALA A 275 30.51 -11.17 6.04
C ALA A 275 31.75 -10.55 6.70
N THR A 276 32.03 -10.97 7.94
CA THR A 276 33.15 -10.48 8.76
C THR A 276 34.03 -11.66 9.17
N PRO A 277 35.06 -12.04 8.38
CA PRO A 277 35.97 -13.12 8.73
C PRO A 277 36.72 -12.84 10.04
N ALA A 278 36.96 -13.89 10.83
CA ALA A 278 37.88 -13.78 11.97
C ALA A 278 39.34 -13.62 11.49
N GLN A 279 40.24 -13.21 12.38
CA GLN A 279 41.67 -13.09 12.06
C GLN A 279 42.23 -14.40 11.48
N GLY A 280 42.99 -14.29 10.37
CA GLY A 280 43.55 -15.44 9.66
C GLY A 280 42.54 -16.32 8.91
N ARG A 281 41.28 -15.88 8.78
CA ARG A 281 40.22 -16.59 8.04
C ARG A 281 39.80 -15.81 6.81
N THR A 282 39.20 -16.52 5.85
CA THR A 282 38.67 -15.91 4.63
C THR A 282 37.21 -16.28 4.45
N PHE A 283 36.39 -15.31 4.03
CA PHE A 283 35.03 -15.58 3.56
C PHE A 283 35.05 -16.41 2.28
N LYS A 284 34.16 -17.40 2.16
CA LYS A 284 34.02 -18.23 0.95
C LYS A 284 32.80 -17.86 0.13
N TYR A 285 31.61 -17.96 0.72
CA TYR A 285 30.34 -17.69 0.06
C TYR A 285 29.18 -17.62 1.06
N TRP A 286 28.11 -16.96 0.64
CA TRP A 286 26.78 -17.03 1.22
C TRP A 286 26.02 -18.19 0.60
N LYS A 287 25.24 -18.93 1.39
CA LYS A 287 24.26 -19.90 0.88
C LYS A 287 22.87 -19.49 1.32
N ILE A 288 21.91 -19.48 0.38
CA ILE A 288 20.52 -19.12 0.67
C ILE A 288 19.57 -20.31 0.48
N LYS A 289 18.43 -20.29 1.18
CA LYS A 289 17.28 -21.18 1.02
C LYS A 289 16.01 -20.35 1.19
N ASN A 290 15.01 -20.55 0.33
CA ASN A 290 13.71 -19.85 0.39
C ASN A 290 13.84 -18.31 0.41
N CYS A 291 14.80 -17.78 -0.35
CA CYS A 291 14.95 -16.37 -0.69
C CYS A 291 15.79 -16.25 -1.96
N LYS A 292 15.92 -15.04 -2.49
CA LYS A 292 16.68 -14.76 -3.71
C LYS A 292 17.78 -13.74 -3.40
N PHE A 293 18.94 -13.85 -4.01
CA PHE A 293 19.90 -12.75 -3.97
C PHE A 293 19.31 -11.54 -4.71
N ALA A 294 19.43 -10.36 -4.13
CA ALA A 294 19.12 -9.12 -4.81
C ALA A 294 20.17 -8.87 -5.89
N ASN A 295 19.70 -8.47 -7.07
CA ASN A 295 20.56 -8.34 -8.23
C ASN A 295 21.37 -7.02 -8.17
N PRO A 296 22.70 -7.06 -8.32
CA PRO A 296 23.47 -5.83 -8.49
C PRO A 296 23.23 -5.10 -9.84
N ASN A 297 22.67 -5.77 -10.86
CA ASN A 297 22.54 -5.25 -12.24
C ASN A 297 21.12 -5.38 -12.86
N TYR A 298 20.06 -5.61 -12.09
CA TYR A 298 18.65 -5.72 -12.55
C TYR A 298 18.28 -6.75 -13.67
N SER A 299 19.19 -7.55 -14.23
CA SER A 299 18.90 -8.67 -15.14
C SER A 299 18.61 -10.03 -14.45
N VAL A 300 17.38 -10.53 -14.60
CA VAL A 300 16.88 -11.77 -13.98
C VAL A 300 17.71 -13.01 -14.37
N ASN A 301 17.77 -13.95 -13.42
CA ASN A 301 18.26 -15.34 -13.48
C ASN A 301 19.74 -15.59 -13.19
N THR A 302 20.03 -15.85 -11.92
CA THR A 302 20.89 -17.00 -11.61
C THR A 302 20.24 -17.86 -10.53
N ASN A 303 19.96 -19.14 -10.84
CA ASN A 303 19.62 -20.20 -9.86
C ASN A 303 20.82 -20.53 -8.93
N LYS A 304 21.64 -19.53 -8.58
CA LYS A 304 22.82 -19.69 -7.76
C LYS A 304 22.40 -19.64 -6.30
N SER A 305 22.35 -20.82 -5.68
CA SER A 305 22.18 -20.95 -4.22
C SER A 305 23.40 -20.46 -3.43
N LYS A 306 24.49 -20.04 -4.11
CA LYS A 306 25.72 -19.53 -3.49
C LYS A 306 26.24 -18.26 -4.16
N PHE A 307 26.77 -17.33 -3.36
CA PHE A 307 27.36 -16.08 -3.87
C PHE A 307 28.67 -15.72 -3.13
N LYS A 308 29.72 -15.33 -3.85
CA LYS A 308 31.10 -15.19 -3.33
C LYS A 308 31.51 -13.76 -2.96
N LYS A 309 30.61 -12.78 -3.02
CA LYS A 309 30.89 -11.40 -2.57
C LYS A 309 30.65 -11.29 -1.06
N ALA A 310 31.54 -10.58 -0.35
CA ALA A 310 31.44 -10.40 1.10
C ALA A 310 30.11 -9.73 1.49
N THR A 311 29.69 -8.71 0.74
CA THR A 311 28.40 -8.04 0.90
C THR A 311 27.42 -8.47 -0.18
N VAL A 312 26.21 -8.84 0.22
CA VAL A 312 25.10 -9.26 -0.65
C VAL A 312 23.79 -8.66 -0.19
N GLY A 313 22.91 -8.32 -1.14
CA GLY A 313 21.50 -8.09 -0.87
C GLY A 313 20.72 -9.39 -1.05
N ILE A 314 19.62 -9.55 -0.32
CA ILE A 314 18.64 -10.63 -0.53
C ILE A 314 17.21 -10.08 -0.53
N TYR A 315 16.36 -10.64 -1.39
CA TYR A 315 14.91 -10.51 -1.28
C TYR A 315 14.38 -11.66 -0.42
N PRO A 316 13.80 -11.36 0.75
CA PRO A 316 13.36 -12.39 1.66
C PRO A 316 12.06 -13.04 1.17
N SER A 317 11.82 -14.27 1.58
CA SER A 317 10.58 -15.00 1.35
C SER A 317 10.29 -15.89 2.56
N LYS A 318 9.10 -16.50 2.62
CA LYS A 318 8.68 -17.28 3.80
C LYS A 318 9.69 -18.40 4.08
N GLY A 319 10.25 -18.39 5.29
CA GLY A 319 11.26 -19.36 5.72
C GLY A 319 12.65 -19.13 5.12
N CYS A 320 12.99 -17.89 4.75
CA CYS A 320 14.31 -17.53 4.24
C CYS A 320 15.40 -17.86 5.25
N LYS A 321 16.40 -18.62 4.79
CA LYS A 321 17.59 -18.97 5.56
C LYS A 321 18.83 -18.58 4.78
N VAL A 322 19.76 -17.90 5.43
CA VAL A 322 21.04 -17.51 4.89
C VAL A 322 22.17 -18.01 5.78
N VAL A 323 23.23 -18.52 5.17
CA VAL A 323 24.38 -19.08 5.87
C VAL A 323 25.67 -18.51 5.30
N ALA A 324 26.50 -17.89 6.15
CA ALA A 324 27.86 -17.48 5.81
C ALA A 324 28.84 -18.66 5.97
N TYR A 325 29.71 -18.88 4.98
CA TYR A 325 30.77 -19.90 5.05
C TYR A 325 32.15 -19.26 5.03
N PHE A 326 33.02 -19.71 5.94
CA PHE A 326 34.41 -19.24 6.09
C PHE A 326 35.40 -20.41 5.96
N LYS A 327 36.61 -20.13 5.44
CA LYS A 327 37.73 -21.10 5.37
C LYS A 327 38.63 -20.94 6.59
#